data_AF-A0A2N2LQ12-F1
#
_entry.id   AF-A0A2N2LQ12-F1
#
_cell.length_a   1.000
_cell.length_b   1.000
_cell.length_c   1.000
_cell.angle_alpha   90.00
_cell.angle_beta   90.00
_cell.angle_gamma   90.00
#
_symmetry.space_group_name_H-M   'P 1'
#
loop_
_entity.id
_entity.type
_entity.pdbx_description
1 polymer ?
#
loop_
_entity_poly.entity_id
_entity_poly.type
_entity_poly.pdbx_seq_one_letter_code
_entity_poly.pdbx_strand_id
1 'polypeptide(L)'
;MLYIALLHYPVLNKEGKTVATAIANMDLHDIARTAKTFGVEKFYVINPVEAQRRLAGQIIGHWREGYGAVYNPSRKDAFEKVEIRSSLEEVLEEITVVHDCRPQVIATGAGLQGKLLSYAGLKELLQRNHIILRVSREEI
;
A
#
# COMPACT_ATOMS: atom_id res chain seq x y z
N MET A 1 11.72 -2.86 9.31
CA MET A 1 11.38 -2.58 7.89
C MET A 1 9.90 -2.24 7.77
N LEU A 2 9.53 -1.30 6.91
CA LEU A 2 8.15 -0.84 6.78
C LEU A 2 7.64 -1.03 5.35
N TYR A 3 6.47 -1.63 5.24
CA TYR A 3 5.67 -1.78 4.03
C TYR A 3 4.32 -1.08 4.23
N ILE A 4 3.74 -0.59 3.14
CA ILE A 4 2.39 0.00 3.14
C ILE A 4 1.51 -0.80 2.19
N ALA A 5 0.27 -1.07 2.59
CA ALA A 5 -0.76 -1.65 1.73
C ALA A 5 -2.06 -0.85 1.81
N LEU A 6 -2.59 -0.48 0.64
CA LEU A 6 -3.92 0.12 0.47
C LEU A 6 -4.89 -0.90 -0.14
N LEU A 7 -5.88 -1.31 0.66
CA LEU A 7 -6.88 -2.29 0.28
C LEU A 7 -8.09 -1.62 -0.34
N HIS A 8 -8.42 -2.02 -1.56
CA HIS A 8 -9.66 -1.65 -2.23
C HIS A 8 -10.76 -2.69 -2.01
N TYR A 9 -10.47 -3.77 -1.30
CA TYR A 9 -11.43 -4.77 -0.84
C TYR A 9 -10.84 -5.54 0.36
N PRO A 10 -11.65 -5.92 1.36
CA PRO A 10 -13.04 -5.53 1.58
C PRO A 10 -13.15 -4.11 2.15
N VAL A 11 -13.97 -3.25 1.52
CA VAL A 11 -14.26 -1.87 1.95
C VAL A 11 -15.74 -1.73 2.28
N LEU A 12 -16.10 -0.96 3.31
CA LEU A 12 -17.49 -0.69 3.64
C LEU A 12 -17.98 0.55 2.88
N ASN A 13 -19.09 0.44 2.17
CA ASN A 13 -19.78 1.60 1.60
C ASN A 13 -20.63 2.32 2.66
N LYS A 14 -21.27 3.43 2.27
CA LYS A 14 -22.18 4.23 3.12
C LYS A 14 -23.37 3.45 3.69
N GLU A 15 -23.71 2.31 3.08
CA GLU A 15 -24.78 1.40 3.54
C GLU A 15 -24.23 0.29 4.46
N GLY A 16 -22.94 0.29 4.79
CA GLY A 16 -22.28 -0.76 5.57
C GLY A 16 -22.07 -2.07 4.81
N LYS A 17 -22.26 -2.09 3.48
CA LYS A 17 -22.03 -3.27 2.64
C LYS A 17 -20.56 -3.36 2.24
N THR A 18 -20.04 -4.58 2.21
CA THR A 18 -18.70 -4.86 1.72
C THR A 18 -18.67 -4.78 0.19
N VAL A 19 -17.82 -3.90 -0.34
CA VAL A 19 -17.65 -3.65 -1.78
C VAL A 19 -16.17 -3.58 -2.14
N ALA A 20 -15.89 -3.63 -3.45
CA ALA A 20 -14.59 -3.28 -4.00
C ALA A 20 -14.62 -1.82 -4.51
N THR A 21 -13.61 -1.02 -4.17
CA THR A 21 -13.48 0.36 -4.64
C THR A 21 -12.65 0.45 -5.93
N ALA A 22 -12.85 1.52 -6.68
CA ALA A 22 -11.98 1.87 -7.79
C ALA A 22 -10.64 2.41 -7.27
N ILE A 23 -9.56 2.16 -8.00
CA ILE A 23 -8.24 2.70 -7.66
C ILE A 23 -8.21 4.16 -8.08
N ALA A 24 -8.08 5.07 -7.11
CA ALA A 24 -7.94 6.48 -7.44
C ALA A 24 -6.50 6.79 -7.86
N ASN A 25 -6.35 7.51 -8.98
CA ASN A 25 -5.03 7.92 -9.47
C ASN A 25 -4.30 8.82 -8.46
N MET A 26 -5.03 9.64 -7.70
CA MET A 26 -4.44 10.54 -6.70
C MET A 26 -3.72 9.77 -5.60
N ASP A 27 -4.32 8.69 -5.07
CA ASP A 27 -3.71 7.88 -4.01
C ASP A 27 -2.43 7.19 -4.47
N LEU A 28 -2.39 6.75 -5.74
CA LEU A 28 -1.17 6.22 -6.35
C LEU A 28 -0.03 7.23 -6.24
N HIS A 29 -0.28 8.49 -6.60
CA HIS A 29 0.73 9.53 -6.56
C HIS A 29 1.13 9.92 -5.13
N ASP A 30 0.16 10.15 -4.26
CA ASP A 30 0.41 10.73 -2.94
C ASP A 30 1.08 9.73 -2.00
N ILE A 31 0.61 8.48 -1.99
CA ILE A 31 1.20 7.44 -1.15
C ILE A 31 2.54 6.99 -1.73
N ALA A 32 2.72 6.92 -3.06
CA ALA A 32 4.04 6.61 -3.64
C ALA A 32 5.10 7.63 -3.26
N ARG A 33 4.77 8.93 -3.32
CA ARG A 33 5.68 10.01 -2.89
C ARG A 33 6.00 9.91 -1.41
N THR A 34 5.00 9.63 -0.57
CA THR A 34 5.19 9.44 0.88
C THR A 34 6.09 8.23 1.15
N ALA A 35 5.83 7.10 0.48
CA ALA A 35 6.61 5.88 0.61
C ALA A 35 8.08 6.12 0.25
N LYS A 36 8.36 6.83 -0.84
CA LYS A 36 9.73 7.20 -1.22
C LYS A 36 10.38 8.13 -0.20
N THR A 37 9.66 9.17 0.23
CA THR A 37 10.17 10.19 1.16
C THR A 37 10.59 9.59 2.50
N PHE A 38 9.80 8.66 3.04
CA PHE A 38 10.07 8.04 4.35
C PHE A 38 10.83 6.71 4.26
N GLY A 39 11.37 6.34 3.09
CA GLY A 39 12.17 5.13 2.93
C GLY A 39 11.39 3.83 3.16
N VAL A 40 10.09 3.81 2.82
CA VAL A 40 9.28 2.60 2.84
C VAL A 40 9.82 1.61 1.80
N GLU A 41 9.77 0.32 2.12
CA GLU A 41 10.31 -0.73 1.27
C GLU A 41 9.52 -0.88 -0.03
N LYS A 42 8.20 -1.06 0.09
CA LYS A 42 7.23 -1.08 -1.01
C LYS A 42 5.87 -0.53 -0.55
N PHE A 43 5.15 0.05 -1.50
CA PHE A 43 3.74 0.44 -1.38
C PHE A 43 2.89 -0.48 -2.28
N TYR A 44 2.06 -1.31 -1.66
CA TYR A 44 1.16 -2.22 -2.33
C TYR A 44 -0.24 -1.61 -2.51
N VAL A 45 -0.76 -1.73 -3.72
CA VAL A 45 -2.14 -1.42 -4.08
C VAL A 45 -2.85 -2.74 -4.33
N ILE A 46 -3.84 -3.06 -3.49
CA ILE A 46 -4.49 -4.36 -3.48
C ILE A 46 -5.91 -4.20 -3.98
N ASN A 47 -6.24 -4.80 -5.12
CA ASN A 47 -7.58 -4.77 -5.68
C ASN A 47 -7.92 -6.10 -6.37
N PRO A 48 -9.03 -6.79 -6.01
CA PRO A 48 -9.41 -8.05 -6.62
C PRO A 48 -9.95 -7.89 -8.06
N VAL A 49 -10.36 -6.69 -8.47
CA VAL A 49 -10.91 -6.43 -9.81
C VAL A 49 -9.80 -6.27 -10.84
N GLU A 50 -9.73 -7.17 -11.81
CA GLU A 50 -8.67 -7.20 -12.82
C GLU A 50 -8.62 -5.91 -13.67
N ALA A 51 -9.77 -5.38 -14.09
CA ALA A 51 -9.83 -4.15 -14.87
C ALA A 51 -9.21 -2.95 -14.12
N GLN A 52 -9.40 -2.87 -12.80
CA GLN A 52 -8.77 -1.85 -11.96
C GLN A 52 -7.26 -2.03 -11.89
N ARG A 53 -6.78 -3.27 -11.70
CA ARG A 53 -5.34 -3.56 -11.70
C ARG A 53 -4.69 -3.22 -13.05
N ARG A 54 -5.35 -3.53 -14.18
CA ARG A 54 -4.85 -3.18 -15.51
C ARG A 54 -4.72 -1.66 -15.70
N LEU A 55 -5.74 -0.89 -15.30
CA LEU A 55 -5.71 0.56 -15.37
C LEU A 55 -4.58 1.15 -14.50
N ALA A 56 -4.47 0.69 -13.25
CA ALA A 56 -3.39 1.13 -12.35
C ALA A 56 -2.00 0.74 -12.90
N GLY A 57 -1.86 -0.43 -13.52
CA GLY A 57 -0.62 -0.86 -14.17
C GLY A 57 -0.21 0.06 -15.32
N GLN A 58 -1.16 0.53 -16.15
CA GLN A 58 -0.89 1.50 -17.21
C GLN A 58 -0.41 2.85 -16.65
N ILE A 59 -1.03 3.32 -15.56
CA ILE A 59 -0.61 4.55 -14.87
C ILE A 59 0.81 4.40 -14.34
N ILE A 60 1.10 3.30 -13.64
CA ILE A 60 2.45 3.04 -13.09
C ILE A 60 3.49 2.97 -14.21
N GLY A 61 3.21 2.25 -15.30
CA GLY A 61 4.11 2.14 -16.45
C GLY A 61 4.39 3.50 -17.09
N HIS A 62 3.38 4.36 -17.24
CA HIS A 62 3.55 5.71 -17.77
C HIS A 62 4.55 6.55 -16.95
N TRP A 63 4.51 6.45 -15.61
CA TRP A 63 5.38 7.21 -14.72
C TRP A 63 6.73 6.56 -14.45
N ARG A 64 6.84 5.24 -14.57
CA ARG A 64 8.08 4.49 -14.33
C ARG A 64 8.98 4.41 -15.56
N GLU A 65 8.40 4.21 -16.74
CA GLU A 65 9.13 3.91 -17.97
C GLU A 65 8.70 4.79 -19.16
N GLY A 66 7.48 5.31 -19.15
CA GLY A 66 6.92 6.12 -20.23
C GLY A 66 7.39 7.59 -20.23
N TYR A 67 6.73 8.41 -21.06
CA TYR A 67 7.02 9.85 -21.18
C TYR A 67 7.01 10.59 -19.82
N GLY A 68 6.11 10.19 -18.91
CA GLY A 68 6.02 10.77 -17.57
C GLY A 68 7.32 10.62 -16.77
N ALA A 69 8.07 9.54 -17.00
CA ALA A 69 9.36 9.29 -16.35
C ALA A 69 10.45 10.27 -16.80
N VAL A 70 10.47 10.62 -18.10
CA VAL A 70 11.42 11.59 -18.66
C VAL A 70 11.03 13.01 -18.26
N TYR A 71 9.73 13.32 -18.31
CA TYR A 71 9.22 14.64 -17.97
C TYR A 71 9.37 14.98 -16.48
N ASN A 72 9.18 13.99 -15.59
CA ASN A 72 9.30 14.20 -14.15
C ASN A 72 10.03 13.03 -13.45
N PRO A 73 11.37 13.10 -13.35
CA PRO A 73 12.18 12.08 -12.68
C PRO A 73 11.77 11.82 -11.22
N SER A 74 11.31 12.85 -10.50
CA SER A 74 10.88 12.66 -9.10
C SER A 74 9.62 11.77 -8.97
N ARG A 75 8.74 11.79 -9.99
CA ARG A 75 7.58 10.89 -10.03
C ARG A 75 8.01 9.48 -10.40
N LYS A 76 8.96 9.33 -11.32
CA LYS A 76 9.56 8.03 -11.62
C LYS A 76 10.06 7.36 -10.34
N ASP A 77 10.90 8.06 -9.58
CA ASP A 77 11.50 7.57 -8.34
C ASP A 77 10.48 7.19 -7.28
N ALA A 78 9.36 7.92 -7.20
CA ALA A 78 8.26 7.60 -6.31
C ALA A 78 7.56 6.30 -6.73
N PHE A 79 7.32 6.14 -8.04
CA PHE A 79 6.61 4.98 -8.59
C PHE A 79 7.45 3.70 -8.58
N GLU A 80 8.77 3.75 -8.43
CA GLU A 80 9.63 2.56 -8.25
C GLU A 80 9.18 1.67 -7.09
N LYS A 81 8.57 2.26 -6.06
CA LYS A 81 8.15 1.56 -4.85
C LYS A 81 6.75 0.94 -4.94
N VAL A 82 6.01 1.21 -6.01
CA VAL A 82 4.59 0.85 -6.13
C VAL A 82 4.43 -0.55 -6.75
N GLU A 83 3.67 -1.41 -6.10
CA GLU A 83 3.36 -2.76 -6.58
C GLU A 83 1.85 -3.00 -6.54
N ILE A 84 1.29 -3.68 -7.54
CA ILE A 84 -0.13 -4.03 -7.57
C ILE A 84 -0.28 -5.53 -7.33
N ARG A 85 -1.15 -5.91 -6.41
CA ARG A 85 -1.47 -7.32 -6.10
C ARG A 85 -2.97 -7.54 -6.04
N SER A 86 -3.38 -8.80 -6.18
CA SER A 86 -4.79 -9.17 -6.22
C SER A 86 -5.38 -9.33 -4.81
N SER A 87 -4.55 -9.71 -3.83
CA SER A 87 -4.97 -10.00 -2.46
C SER A 87 -3.92 -9.60 -1.43
N LEU A 88 -4.35 -9.50 -0.17
CA LEU A 88 -3.43 -9.27 0.96
C LEU A 88 -2.55 -10.50 1.23
N GLU A 89 -3.05 -11.70 1.01
CA GLU A 89 -2.26 -12.92 1.24
C GLU A 89 -1.05 -12.99 0.31
N GLU A 90 -1.24 -12.64 -0.98
CA GLU A 90 -0.15 -12.55 -1.96
C GLU A 90 0.97 -11.59 -1.49
N VAL A 91 0.60 -10.47 -0.86
CA VAL A 91 1.57 -9.52 -0.29
C VAL A 91 2.28 -10.10 0.94
N LEU A 92 1.54 -10.79 1.82
CA LEU A 92 2.12 -11.40 3.01
C LEU A 92 3.10 -12.51 2.64
N GLU A 93 2.75 -13.34 1.66
CA GLU A 93 3.62 -14.39 1.11
C GLU A 93 4.87 -13.78 0.47
N GLU A 94 4.73 -12.76 -0.37
CA GLU A 94 5.88 -12.08 -0.99
C GLU A 94 6.85 -11.53 0.06
N ILE A 95 6.36 -10.83 1.08
CA ILE A 95 7.21 -10.29 2.15
C ILE A 95 7.83 -11.43 2.97
N THR A 96 7.09 -12.51 3.22
CA THR A 96 7.59 -13.68 3.95
C THR A 96 8.75 -14.34 3.19
N VAL A 97 8.63 -14.51 1.88
CA VAL A 97 9.69 -15.11 1.04
C VAL A 97 10.94 -14.22 1.01
N VAL A 98 10.78 -12.89 0.98
CA VAL A 98 11.90 -11.95 0.96
C VAL A 98 12.69 -11.94 2.28
N HIS A 99 12.02 -12.13 3.42
CA HIS A 99 12.63 -11.99 4.75
C HIS A 99 12.73 -13.27 5.56
N ASP A 100 12.27 -14.40 5.01
CA ASP A 100 12.09 -15.67 5.74
C ASP A 100 11.25 -15.51 7.03
N CYS A 101 10.36 -14.52 7.06
CA CYS A 101 9.58 -14.15 8.23
C CYS A 101 8.30 -13.40 7.85
N ARG A 102 7.15 -13.86 8.38
CA ARG A 102 5.85 -13.24 8.10
C ARG A 102 5.76 -11.86 8.76
N PRO A 103 5.42 -10.79 8.03
CA PRO A 103 5.38 -9.45 8.58
C PRO A 103 4.26 -9.31 9.62
N GLN A 104 4.49 -8.47 10.62
CA GLN A 104 3.44 -8.06 11.55
C GLN A 104 2.50 -7.07 10.85
N VAL A 105 1.23 -7.43 10.77
CA VAL A 105 0.19 -6.58 10.16
C VAL A 105 -0.33 -5.59 11.17
N ILE A 106 -0.33 -4.31 10.81
CA ILE A 106 -0.86 -3.23 11.63
C ILE A 106 -1.91 -2.47 10.83
N ALA A 107 -3.17 -2.62 11.22
CA ALA A 107 -4.27 -1.88 10.62
C ALA A 107 -4.31 -0.43 11.14
N THR A 108 -4.58 0.51 10.24
CA THR A 108 -4.82 1.92 10.57
C THR A 108 -6.19 2.34 10.08
N GLY A 109 -6.90 3.15 10.85
CA GLY A 109 -8.22 3.67 10.49
C GLY A 109 -8.75 4.60 11.59
N ALA A 110 -9.78 5.38 11.27
CA ALA A 110 -10.49 6.17 12.26
C ALA A 110 -11.43 5.27 13.08
N GLY A 111 -11.58 5.57 14.37
CA GLY A 111 -12.56 4.87 15.23
C GLY A 111 -12.27 3.39 15.51
N LEU A 112 -11.03 2.93 15.35
CA LEU A 112 -10.65 1.56 15.70
C LEU A 112 -10.90 1.28 17.19
N GLN A 113 -11.41 0.09 17.49
CA GLN A 113 -11.68 -0.39 18.85
C GLN A 113 -10.79 -1.59 19.19
N GLY A 114 -10.56 -1.81 20.49
CA GLY A 114 -9.79 -2.95 21.00
C GLY A 114 -8.32 -2.62 21.28
N LYS A 115 -7.42 -3.56 20.97
CA LYS A 115 -5.97 -3.41 21.24
C LYS A 115 -5.35 -2.41 20.25
N LEU A 116 -5.16 -1.19 20.70
CA LEU A 116 -4.53 -0.13 19.93
C LEU A 116 -3.02 -0.05 20.22
N LEU A 117 -2.24 0.24 19.18
CA LEU A 117 -0.81 0.49 19.29
C LEU A 117 -0.56 2.00 19.21
N SER A 118 0.14 2.55 20.19
CA SER A 118 0.54 3.96 20.14
C SER A 118 1.64 4.18 19.10
N TYR A 119 1.78 5.42 18.64
CA TYR A 119 2.89 5.80 17.75
C TYR A 119 4.26 5.47 18.36
N ALA A 120 4.44 5.70 19.68
CA ALA A 120 5.67 5.36 20.38
C ALA A 120 5.95 3.85 20.33
N GLY A 121 4.93 3.02 20.56
CA GLY A 121 5.07 1.57 20.46
C GLY A 121 5.40 1.10 19.04
N LEU A 122 4.79 1.71 18.02
CA LEU A 122 5.14 1.41 16.62
C LEU A 122 6.60 1.77 16.31
N LYS A 123 7.05 2.93 16.80
CA LYS A 123 8.44 3.37 16.63
C LYS A 123 9.43 2.40 17.28
N GLU A 124 9.13 1.90 18.47
CA GLU A 124 9.96 0.89 19.15
C GLU A 124 10.06 -0.42 18.35
N LEU A 125 8.95 -0.90 17.79
CA LEU A 125 8.96 -2.10 16.94
C LEU A 125 9.86 -1.90 15.71
N LEU A 126 9.77 -0.74 15.06
CA LEU A 126 10.61 -0.40 13.91
C LEU A 126 12.10 -0.33 14.29
N GLN A 127 12.43 0.25 15.45
CA GLN A 127 13.80 0.33 15.95
C GLN A 127 14.39 -1.04 16.32
N ARG A 128 13.54 -1.99 16.71
CA ARG A 128 13.91 -3.40 16.95
C ARG A 128 13.96 -4.22 15.65
N ASN A 129 13.95 -3.57 14.50
CA ASN A 129 14.02 -4.17 13.16
C ASN A 129 12.86 -5.14 12.85
N HIS A 130 11.69 -4.99 13.48
CA HIS A 130 10.51 -5.77 13.09
C HIS A 130 10.12 -5.45 11.64
N ILE A 131 9.60 -6.45 10.94
CA ILE A 131 9.04 -6.30 9.59
C ILE A 131 7.56 -6.01 9.75
N ILE A 132 7.14 -4.83 9.33
CA ILE A 132 5.79 -4.32 9.56
C ILE A 132 5.12 -4.06 8.21
N LEU A 133 3.90 -4.55 8.07
CA LEU A 133 2.99 -4.17 6.98
C LEU A 133 1.87 -3.30 7.57
N ARG A 134 1.92 -2.00 7.30
CA ARG A 134 0.84 -1.07 7.62
C ARG A 134 -0.27 -1.24 6.59
N VAL A 135 -1.48 -1.54 7.06
CA VAL A 135 -2.66 -1.78 6.23
C VAL A 135 -3.70 -0.68 6.46
N SER A 136 -4.19 -0.06 5.39
CA SER A 136 -5.39 0.79 5.39
C SER A 136 -6.36 0.33 4.31
N ARG A 137 -7.64 0.61 4.52
CA ARG A 137 -8.69 0.40 3.51
C ARG A 137 -9.00 1.74 2.85
N GLU A 138 -9.38 1.69 1.59
CA GLU A 138 -9.96 2.83 0.89
C GLU A 138 -11.32 3.20 1.51
N GLU A 139 -11.73 4.46 1.39
CA GLU A 139 -13.00 4.96 1.96
C GLU A 139 -13.92 5.52 0.85
N ILE A 140 -15.24 5.59 1.10
CA ILE A 140 -16.29 5.97 0.12
C ILE A 140 -17.21 7.07 0.68
#